data_AF-A0A7Y9WFV1-F1
#
_entry.id   AF-A0A7Y9WFV1-F1
#
_cell.length_a   1.000
_cell.length_b   1.000
_cell.length_c   1.000
_cell.angle_alpha   90.00
_cell.angle_beta   90.00
_cell.angle_gamma   90.00
#
_symmetry.space_group_name_H-M   'P 1'
#
loop_
_entity.id
_entity.type
_entity.pdbx_description
1 polymer ?
#
loop_
_entity_poly.entity_id
_entity_poly.type
_entity_poly.pdbx_seq_one_letter_code
_entity_poly.pdbx_strand_id
1 'polypeptide(L)' 'MPIAVDQPIPDFTAPATGGEITLSKLRGKKVVLYFYPKDNTPGCTTEGLQFRDLYPKFKKGRRGNPRRVARQPALA' A
#
# COMPACT_ATOMS: atom_id res chain seq x y z
N MET A 1 -4.49 -18.09 -9.73
CA MET A 1 -5.44 -17.18 -10.38
C MET A 1 -4.83 -15.78 -10.39
N PRO A 2 -4.79 -15.09 -11.54
CA PRO A 2 -4.36 -13.70 -11.59
C PRO A 2 -5.41 -12.78 -10.94
N ILE A 3 -4.94 -11.70 -10.31
CA ILE A 3 -5.81 -10.62 -9.82
C ILE A 3 -6.11 -9.69 -11.00
N ALA A 4 -7.39 -9.38 -11.23
CA ALA A 4 -7.83 -8.46 -12.28
C ALA A 4 -8.37 -7.17 -11.67
N VAL A 5 -8.25 -6.07 -12.43
CA VAL A 5 -8.84 -4.78 -12.05
C VAL A 5 -10.37 -4.92 -11.99
N ASP A 6 -10.99 -4.19 -11.06
CA ASP A 6 -12.44 -4.19 -10.78
C ASP A 6 -13.02 -5.55 -10.32
N GLN A 7 -12.17 -6.54 -10.05
CA GLN A 7 -12.57 -7.79 -9.41
C GLN A 7 -12.33 -7.73 -7.90
N PRO A 8 -13.28 -8.21 -7.08
CA PRO A 8 -13.06 -8.32 -5.65
C PRO A 8 -11.94 -9.34 -5.37
N ILE A 9 -11.01 -8.95 -4.49
CA ILE A 9 -10.00 -9.88 -3.98
C ILE A 9 -10.68 -10.88 -3.03
N PRO A 10 -10.40 -12.20 -3.15
CA PRO A 10 -10.90 -13.19 -2.20
C PRO A 10 -10.53 -12.83 -0.77
N ASP A 11 -11.43 -13.10 0.19
CA ASP A 11 -11.10 -12.89 1.59
C ASP A 11 -9.98 -13.83 2.01
N PHE A 12 -9.06 -13.32 2.83
CA PHE A 12 -7.94 -14.09 3.35
C PHE A 12 -7.60 -13.68 4.77
N THR A 13 -7.02 -14.63 5.49
CA THR A 13 -6.35 -14.38 6.76
C THR A 13 -4.89 -14.82 6.63
N ALA A 14 -3.97 -13.99 7.07
CA ALA A 14 -2.53 -14.27 7.02
C ALA A 14 -1.83 -13.81 8.31
N PRO A 15 -0.74 -14.48 8.71
CA PRO A 15 0.12 -14.01 9.79
C PRO A 15 0.84 -12.72 9.35
N ALA A 16 1.04 -11.82 10.32
CA ALA A 16 1.72 -10.56 10.18
C ALA A 16 2.53 -10.25 11.45
N THR A 17 3.43 -9.26 11.38
CA THR A 17 4.32 -8.89 12.48
C THR A 17 3.60 -8.51 13.78
N GLY A 18 2.32 -8.13 13.72
CA GLY A 18 1.49 -7.75 14.87
C GLY A 18 0.34 -8.72 15.19
N GLY A 19 0.38 -9.96 14.70
CA GLY A 19 -0.71 -10.93 14.82
C GLY A 19 -1.28 -11.32 13.47
N GLU A 20 -2.58 -11.59 13.39
CA GLU A 20 -3.22 -11.94 12.11
C GLU A 20 -3.89 -10.74 11.45
N ILE A 21 -3.84 -10.70 10.12
CA ILE A 21 -4.60 -9.76 9.30
C ILE A 21 -5.68 -10.51 8.54
N THR A 22 -6.93 -10.05 8.63
CA THR A 22 -8.06 -10.57 7.83
C THR A 22 -8.56 -9.45 6.91
N LEU A 23 -8.64 -9.70 5.60
CA LEU A 23 -9.00 -8.66 4.62
C LEU A 23 -10.41 -8.10 4.86
N SER A 24 -11.39 -8.94 5.18
CA SER A 24 -12.76 -8.50 5.47
C SER A 24 -12.86 -7.55 6.67
N LYS A 25 -11.96 -7.65 7.66
CA LYS A 25 -11.89 -6.72 8.80
C LYS A 25 -11.39 -5.32 8.42
N LEU A 26 -10.84 -5.15 7.21
CA LEU A 26 -10.35 -3.88 6.69
C LEU A 26 -11.33 -3.17 5.76
N ARG A 27 -12.55 -3.71 5.56
CA ARG A 27 -13.58 -3.10 4.72
C ARG A 27 -13.88 -1.65 5.16
N GLY A 28 -14.17 -0.80 4.17
CA GLY A 28 -14.38 0.64 4.37
C GLY A 28 -13.10 1.47 4.49
N LYS A 29 -11.91 0.83 4.54
CA LYS A 29 -10.60 1.49 4.47
C LYS A 29 -9.97 1.29 3.10
N LYS A 30 -9.16 2.25 2.67
CA LYS A 30 -8.24 2.04 1.54
C LYS A 30 -7.06 1.21 2.04
N VAL A 31 -6.80 0.09 1.39
CA VAL A 31 -5.71 -0.82 1.71
C VAL A 31 -4.76 -0.87 0.53
N VAL A 32 -3.46 -0.71 0.79
CA VAL A 32 -2.39 -0.94 -0.19
C VAL A 32 -1.67 -2.20 0.27
N LEU A 33 -1.71 -3.26 -0.55
CA LEU A 33 -0.97 -4.49 -0.33
C LEU A 33 0.24 -4.47 -1.26
N TYR A 34 1.42 -4.48 -0.67
CA TYR A 34 2.70 -4.43 -1.39
C TYR A 34 3.45 -5.73 -1.13
N PHE A 35 3.81 -6.43 -2.20
CA PHE A 35 4.60 -7.65 -2.15
C PHE A 35 6.04 -7.33 -2.53
N TYR A 36 6.99 -7.90 -1.79
CA TYR A 36 8.40 -7.76 -2.07
C TYR A 36 9.11 -9.12 -1.94
N PRO A 37 10.14 -9.41 -2.76
CA PRO A 37 10.70 -10.77 -2.83
C PRO A 37 11.44 -11.21 -1.57
N LYS A 38 12.13 -10.29 -0.89
CA LYS A 38 12.92 -10.57 0.30
C LYS A 38 13.19 -9.31 1.13
N ASP A 39 13.14 -9.46 2.44
CA ASP A 39 13.54 -8.41 3.40
C ASP A 39 14.99 -7.95 3.16
N ASN A 40 15.28 -6.69 3.51
CA ASN A 40 16.63 -6.12 3.56
C ASN A 40 17.42 -6.16 2.23
N THR A 41 16.72 -6.14 1.11
CA THR A 41 17.35 -5.94 -0.21
C THR A 41 17.26 -4.45 -0.60
N PRO A 42 18.26 -3.88 -1.32
CA PRO A 42 18.37 -2.44 -1.52
C PRO A 42 17.11 -1.76 -2.10
N GLY A 43 16.35 -2.46 -2.93
CA GLY A 43 15.08 -1.96 -3.49
C GLY A 43 13.94 -1.89 -2.47
N CYS A 44 13.85 -2.87 -1.56
CA CYS A 44 12.75 -2.94 -0.57
C CYS A 44 12.84 -1.84 0.49
N THR A 45 14.07 -1.40 0.81
CA THR A 45 14.31 -0.32 1.76
C THR A 45 13.82 1.02 1.21
N THR A 46 14.11 1.34 -0.05
CA THR A 46 13.70 2.63 -0.65
C THR A 46 12.18 2.72 -0.80
N GLU A 47 11.52 1.68 -1.28
CA GLU A 47 10.06 1.70 -1.44
C GLU A 47 9.34 1.79 -0.08
N GLY A 48 9.81 1.04 0.93
CA GLY A 48 9.28 1.12 2.29
C GLY A 48 9.44 2.53 2.91
N LEU A 49 10.60 3.17 2.70
CA LEU A 49 10.84 4.55 3.15
C LEU A 49 9.90 5.54 2.44
N GLN A 50 9.67 5.39 1.14
CA GLN A 50 8.73 6.24 0.41
C GLN A 50 7.29 6.08 0.90
N PHE A 51 6.84 4.85 1.19
CA PHE A 51 5.52 4.63 1.78
C PHE A 51 5.38 5.32 3.14
N ARG A 52 6.41 5.24 4.00
CA ARG A 52 6.46 5.94 5.28
C ARG A 52 6.34 7.45 5.09
N ASP A 53 7.16 8.03 4.21
CA ASP A 53 7.24 9.48 4.03
C ASP A 53 5.98 10.05 3.35
N LEU A 54 5.33 9.27 2.48
CA LEU A 54 4.09 9.63 1.81
C LEU A 54 2.82 9.28 2.61
N TYR A 55 2.93 8.57 3.73
CA TYR A 55 1.80 8.16 4.57
C TYR A 55 0.83 9.30 4.90
N PRO A 56 1.26 10.54 5.22
CA PRO A 56 0.35 11.66 5.45
C PRO A 56 -0.53 11.98 4.23
N LYS A 57 -0.01 11.82 3.01
CA LYS A 57 -0.77 12.03 1.76
C LYS A 57 -1.81 10.92 1.57
N PHE A 58 -1.45 9.67 1.87
CA PHE A 58 -2.39 8.54 1.82
C PHE A 58 -3.55 8.71 2.82
N LYS A 59 -3.27 9.21 4.03
CA LYS A 59 -4.30 9.50 5.04
C LYS A 59 -5.26 10.61 4.61
N LYS A 60 -4.77 11.63 3.90
CA LYS A 60 -5.58 12.77 3.41
C LYS A 60 -6.41 12.45 2.17
N GLY A 61 -6.06 11.40 1.42
CA GLY A 61 -6.73 10.97 0.19
C GLY A 61 -8.14 10.40 0.35
N ARG A 62 -9.05 11.11 1.02
CA ARG A 62 -10.51 10.99 0.77
C ARG A 62 -10.76 11.63 -0.60
N ARG A 63 -11.54 10.96 -1.48
CA ARG A 63 -11.76 11.41 -2.87
C ARG A 63 -12.21 12.88 -2.88
N GLY A 64 -11.44 13.74 -3.56
CA GLY A 64 -11.78 15.14 -3.76
C GLY A 64 -10.58 16.01 -4.11
N ASN A 65 -10.03 15.83 -5.33
CA ASN A 65 -9.46 16.88 -6.21
C ASN A 65 -8.45 16.24 -7.21
N PRO A 66 -8.76 16.13 -8.51
CA PRO A 66 -7.95 15.42 -9.51
C PRO A 66 -6.66 16.13 -9.96
N ARG A 67 -6.22 17.24 -9.32
CA ARG A 67 -5.18 18.12 -9.89
C ARG A 67 -3.85 18.26 -9.13
N ARG A 68 -3.41 17.31 -8.30
CA ARG A 68 -2.04 17.37 -7.75
C ARG A 68 -1.38 16.00 -7.66
N VAL A 69 -0.97 15.45 -8.80
CA VAL A 69 0.25 14.63 -8.84
C VAL A 69 1.41 15.62 -8.73
N ALA A 70 1.77 16.00 -7.50
CA ALA A 70 3.00 16.71 -7.25
C ALA A 70 4.14 15.75 -7.61
N ARG A 71 4.79 15.99 -8.75
CA ARG A 71 6.04 15.32 -9.13
C ARG A 71 7.01 15.50 -7.96
N GLN A 72 7.37 14.40 -7.32
CA GLN A 72 8.39 14.38 -6.29
C GLN A 72 9.73 14.54 -7.04
N PRO A 73 10.57 15.55 -6.72
CA PRO A 73 11.88 15.63 -7.33
C PRO A 73 12.66 14.38 -6.88
N ALA A 74 13.21 13.65 -7.85
CA ALA A 74 14.21 12.64 -7.58
C ALA A 74 15.39 13.36 -6.93
N LEU A 75 15.68 13.07 -5.67
CA LEU A 75 16.97 13.43 -5.09
C LEU A 75 18.03 12.60 -5.83
N ALA A 76 18.98 13.30 -6.44
CA ALA A 76 20.27 12.76 -6.82
C ALA A 76 21.11 12.47 -5.57
#